data_AF-A0A673JZW0-F1
#
_entry.id   AF-A0A673JZW0-F1
#
_cell.length_a   1.000
_cell.length_b   1.000
_cell.length_c   1.000
_cell.angle_alpha   90.00
_cell.angle_beta   90.00
_cell.angle_gamma   90.00
#
_symmetry.space_group_name_H-M   'P 1'
#
loop_
_entity.id
_entity.type
_entity.pdbx_description
1 polymer ?
#
loop_
_entity_poly.entity_id
_entity_poly.type
_entity_poly.pdbx_seq_one_letter_code
_entity_poly.pdbx_strand_id
1 'polypeptide(L)'
;MSLNWLPVRYRVEFKMLLFVFKSLNGLAPSYLNVWLYLTYDHVLLCSAEGEQEEAWLMEAGLATLFDESASDGEDSIVLLSTLTRTQAAAVERRVETLKQTLRKRNKPYSVPDVREIFKPSPASQSKVRDAHKTTHQCWNGAGPDTPGGGADAETDINLEVSFSEQALIYKEGLKVTQPQNEADDRLPDFRVSQDKTGQTRVGDLSAEDMKKVRRLVLIEMSALFDTCGIEVKAHKALKVKVRESGLFGVSLSTLLEQDQRRILGTKVPLILQHLISHIEEQGLDTEGVLRIPGAATRVKAVCHELEHKFYEGMFPWESLKQHDAASLLKLFIRELPYPLLTVEYFNAFISVLKLPTKKQQLQALNLLLLLLPEPNRDTLKALMEFFQRVTDHKDRNKMTLNNVAVVMAPNIFMCKGFRSKISEQQEFAMATGTANIVRLLVRYQNLLWTIPKFVLNQVRKHNMENQRKMNRDRAVKKLLKKMAYDRERASDKQEKNTEAEGGFIRVQAPQFSMVSMAIQLTEDLKASDVLTRFLSQERSLSVKREDLCLYEMGGNIKERCLDEETYIKAVLELNPSAEWVIKSVQH
;
A
#
# COMPACT_ATOMS: atom_id res chain seq x y z
N MET A 1 40.81 -45.19 -4.78
CA MET A 1 41.53 -45.03 -3.50
C MET A 1 40.56 -45.22 -2.36
N SER A 2 40.86 -46.13 -1.43
CA SER A 2 40.04 -46.40 -0.25
C SER A 2 40.23 -45.27 0.78
N LEU A 3 39.18 -44.49 1.06
CA LEU A 3 39.18 -43.37 2.02
C LEU A 3 39.04 -43.84 3.48
N ASN A 4 39.54 -45.04 3.80
CA ASN A 4 39.33 -45.70 5.09
C ASN A 4 40.02 -45.03 6.29
N TRP A 5 40.73 -43.93 6.08
CA TRP A 5 41.40 -43.11 7.11
C TRP A 5 40.58 -41.89 7.56
N LEU A 6 39.53 -41.48 6.83
CA LEU A 6 38.73 -40.29 7.16
C LEU A 6 37.58 -40.65 8.14
N PRO A 7 37.18 -39.85 9.14
CA PRO A 7 36.04 -40.19 9.99
C PRO A 7 34.72 -40.32 9.20
N VAL A 8 33.81 -41.19 9.64
CA VAL A 8 32.59 -41.59 8.86
C VAL A 8 31.75 -40.39 8.41
N ARG A 9 31.56 -39.40 9.29
CA ARG A 9 30.82 -38.16 8.98
C ARG A 9 31.41 -37.40 7.78
N TYR A 10 32.74 -37.24 7.77
CA TYR A 10 33.44 -36.54 6.69
C TYR A 10 33.56 -37.39 5.41
N ARG A 11 33.47 -38.73 5.50
CA ARG A 11 33.38 -39.58 4.29
C ARG A 11 32.07 -39.37 3.54
N VAL A 12 30.98 -39.14 4.25
CA VAL A 12 29.66 -38.90 3.64
C VAL A 12 29.64 -37.53 2.97
N GLU A 13 30.12 -36.49 3.66
CA GLU A 13 30.24 -35.14 3.09
C GLU A 13 31.21 -35.09 1.89
N PHE A 14 32.37 -35.74 1.98
CA PHE A 14 33.32 -35.82 0.87
C PHE A 14 32.75 -36.60 -0.33
N LYS A 15 32.02 -37.70 -0.09
CA LYS A 15 31.34 -38.44 -1.15
C LYS A 15 30.24 -37.59 -1.79
N MET A 16 29.44 -36.86 -1.00
CA MET A 16 28.43 -35.93 -1.51
C MET A 16 29.07 -34.83 -2.38
N LEU A 17 30.14 -34.18 -1.91
CA LEU A 17 30.90 -33.19 -2.68
C LEU A 17 31.48 -33.77 -3.98
N LEU A 18 32.02 -34.99 -3.93
CA LEU A 18 32.53 -35.69 -5.11
C LEU A 18 31.41 -36.06 -6.08
N PHE A 19 30.21 -36.40 -5.59
CA PHE A 19 29.02 -36.69 -6.41
C PHE A 19 28.43 -35.42 -7.04
N VAL A 20 28.40 -34.31 -6.32
CA VAL A 20 28.01 -32.98 -6.84
C VAL A 20 29.02 -32.53 -7.90
N PHE A 21 30.32 -32.64 -7.63
CA PHE A 21 31.38 -32.33 -8.58
C PHE A 21 31.27 -33.17 -9.87
N LYS A 22 31.06 -34.49 -9.74
CA LYS A 22 30.85 -35.36 -10.91
C LYS A 22 29.57 -35.01 -11.68
N SER A 23 28.49 -34.64 -11.00
CA SER A 23 27.24 -34.23 -11.65
C SER A 23 27.39 -32.92 -12.43
N LEU A 24 28.02 -31.91 -11.82
CA LEU A 24 28.29 -30.62 -12.47
C LEU A 24 29.23 -30.73 -13.68
N ASN A 25 30.11 -31.74 -13.71
CA ASN A 25 31.00 -32.01 -14.84
C ASN A 25 30.45 -33.07 -15.83
N GLY A 26 29.18 -33.45 -15.73
CA GLY A 26 28.55 -34.42 -16.64
C GLY A 26 29.04 -35.86 -16.52
N LEU A 27 29.76 -36.19 -15.44
CA LEU A 27 30.35 -37.50 -15.17
C LEU A 27 29.48 -38.37 -14.22
N ALA A 28 28.29 -37.90 -13.85
CA ALA A 28 27.33 -38.65 -13.04
C ALA A 28 26.20 -39.26 -13.90
N PRO A 29 25.66 -40.43 -13.51
CA PRO A 29 24.47 -40.99 -14.14
C PRO A 29 23.27 -40.03 -14.14
N SER A 30 22.50 -39.99 -15.21
CA SER A 30 21.42 -39.02 -15.45
C SER A 30 20.34 -38.99 -14.35
N TYR A 31 20.07 -40.11 -13.67
CA TYR A 31 19.10 -40.18 -12.57
C TYR A 31 19.55 -39.47 -11.28
N LEU A 32 20.85 -39.30 -11.07
CA LEU A 32 21.39 -38.55 -9.92
C LEU A 32 21.22 -37.04 -10.10
N ASN A 33 21.24 -36.56 -11.34
CA ASN A 33 20.91 -35.16 -11.65
C ASN A 33 19.46 -34.87 -11.25
N VAL A 34 18.52 -35.77 -11.55
CA VAL A 34 17.11 -35.61 -11.15
C VAL A 34 16.97 -35.55 -9.62
N TRP A 35 17.69 -36.40 -8.88
CA TRP A 35 17.64 -36.38 -7.42
C TRP A 35 18.28 -35.14 -6.80
N LEU A 36 19.45 -34.72 -7.30
CA LEU A 36 20.11 -33.48 -6.89
C LEU A 36 19.25 -32.25 -7.19
N TYR A 37 18.66 -32.16 -8.38
CA TYR A 37 17.74 -31.08 -8.74
C TYR A 37 16.50 -31.10 -7.84
N LEU A 38 15.79 -32.22 -7.70
CA LEU A 38 14.57 -32.27 -6.89
C LEU A 38 14.81 -31.99 -5.40
N THR A 39 15.95 -32.43 -4.85
CA THR A 39 16.28 -32.19 -3.44
C THR A 39 16.82 -30.78 -3.19
N TYR A 40 17.72 -30.26 -4.04
CA TYR A 40 18.20 -28.89 -3.90
C TYR A 40 17.09 -27.87 -4.15
N ASP A 41 16.28 -28.07 -5.19
CA ASP A 41 15.24 -27.12 -5.58
C ASP A 41 14.13 -27.08 -4.52
N HIS A 42 13.71 -28.23 -4.00
CA HIS A 42 12.73 -28.28 -2.90
C HIS A 42 13.24 -27.65 -1.60
N VAL A 43 14.54 -27.78 -1.29
CA VAL A 43 15.16 -27.17 -0.10
C VAL A 43 15.36 -25.67 -0.28
N LEU A 44 15.74 -25.21 -1.47
CA LEU A 44 15.83 -23.78 -1.80
C LEU A 44 14.46 -23.11 -1.77
N LEU A 45 13.43 -23.74 -2.34
CA LEU A 45 12.06 -23.22 -2.33
C LEU A 45 11.51 -23.09 -0.91
N CYS A 46 11.67 -24.13 -0.06
CA CYS A 46 11.26 -24.05 1.34
C CYS A 46 12.01 -22.97 2.14
N SER A 47 13.30 -22.72 1.86
CA SER A 47 14.06 -21.64 2.51
C SER A 47 13.56 -20.28 2.07
N ALA A 48 13.30 -20.09 0.77
CA ALA A 48 12.84 -18.84 0.21
C ALA A 48 11.42 -18.46 0.67
N GLU A 49 10.50 -19.44 0.80
CA GLU A 49 9.17 -19.21 1.37
C GLU A 49 9.25 -18.76 2.83
N GLY A 50 10.09 -19.42 3.65
CA GLY A 50 10.29 -19.03 5.05
C GLY A 50 10.86 -17.62 5.20
N GLU A 51 11.91 -17.29 4.44
CA GLU A 51 12.52 -15.96 4.44
C GLU A 51 11.53 -14.87 4.01
N GLN A 52 10.62 -15.17 3.08
CA GLN A 52 9.58 -14.23 2.65
C GLN A 52 8.55 -13.97 3.74
N GLU A 53 8.07 -15.02 4.44
CA GLU A 53 7.11 -14.84 5.53
C GLU A 53 7.75 -14.16 6.75
N GLU A 54 9.03 -14.44 7.01
CA GLU A 54 9.82 -13.74 8.02
C GLU A 54 9.90 -12.23 7.71
N ALA A 55 10.29 -11.85 6.49
CA ALA A 55 10.36 -10.46 6.06
C ALA A 55 8.99 -9.76 6.14
N TRP A 56 7.91 -10.47 5.79
CA TRP A 56 6.55 -9.95 5.89
C TRP A 56 6.16 -9.67 7.34
N LEU A 57 6.44 -10.61 8.26
CA LEU A 57 6.13 -10.44 9.69
C LEU A 57 6.96 -9.30 10.30
N MET A 58 8.20 -9.12 9.86
CA MET A 58 9.02 -7.97 10.23
C MET A 58 8.40 -6.64 9.77
N GLU A 59 8.01 -6.54 8.49
CA GLU A 59 7.39 -5.31 7.94
C GLU A 59 6.03 -5.00 8.59
N ALA A 60 5.24 -6.04 8.93
CA ALA A 60 4.00 -5.90 9.67
C ALA A 60 4.22 -5.48 11.14
N GLY A 61 5.46 -5.47 11.62
CA GLY A 61 5.81 -5.21 13.03
C GLY A 61 5.29 -6.31 13.96
N LEU A 62 5.43 -7.56 13.54
CA LEU A 62 5.04 -8.78 14.25
C LEU A 62 6.23 -9.74 14.42
N ALA A 63 7.45 -9.19 14.41
CA ALA A 63 8.72 -9.89 14.62
C ALA A 63 8.69 -10.83 15.84
N THR A 64 8.05 -10.36 16.90
CA THR A 64 7.98 -11.04 18.20
C THR A 64 7.20 -12.35 18.17
N LEU A 65 6.49 -12.66 17.08
CA LEU A 65 5.80 -13.95 16.90
C LEU A 65 6.75 -15.10 16.55
N PHE A 66 7.98 -14.80 16.13
CA PHE A 66 8.99 -15.81 15.80
C PHE A 66 10.37 -15.52 16.41
N ASP A 67 10.64 -14.29 16.84
CA ASP A 67 11.85 -13.90 17.56
C ASP A 67 11.49 -13.28 18.92
N GLU A 68 11.64 -14.06 20.00
CA GLU A 68 11.37 -13.60 21.38
C GLU A 68 12.36 -12.53 21.86
N SER A 69 13.50 -12.34 21.15
CA SER A 69 14.49 -11.31 21.48
C SER A 69 14.18 -9.95 20.85
N ALA A 70 13.22 -9.88 19.93
CA ALA A 70 12.79 -8.64 19.31
C ALA A 70 12.16 -7.70 20.35
N SER A 71 12.63 -6.45 20.39
CA SER A 71 11.95 -5.39 21.14
C SER A 71 10.54 -5.18 20.58
N ASP A 72 9.60 -4.76 21.42
CA ASP A 72 8.19 -4.45 21.08
C ASP A 72 7.18 -5.60 21.10
N GLY A 73 7.46 -6.71 21.82
CA GLY A 73 6.49 -7.83 21.99
C GLY A 73 5.10 -7.42 22.45
N GLU A 74 5.02 -6.34 23.22
CA GLU A 74 3.75 -5.83 23.72
C GLU A 74 2.98 -4.99 22.69
N ASP A 75 3.66 -4.29 21.78
CA ASP A 75 3.02 -3.55 20.68
C ASP A 75 2.40 -4.52 19.66
N SER A 76 3.07 -5.63 19.38
CA SER A 76 2.54 -6.72 18.57
C SER A 76 1.23 -7.28 19.12
N ILE A 77 1.14 -7.50 20.44
CA ILE A 77 -0.08 -8.00 21.10
C ILE A 77 -1.23 -7.00 20.92
N VAL A 78 -0.95 -5.71 21.13
CA VAL A 78 -1.95 -4.67 20.95
C VAL A 78 -2.42 -4.62 19.50
N LEU A 79 -1.52 -4.66 18.52
CA LEU A 79 -1.86 -4.73 17.10
C LEU A 79 -2.78 -5.92 16.80
N LEU A 80 -2.41 -7.13 17.22
CA LEU A 80 -3.20 -8.36 17.00
C LEU A 80 -4.61 -8.24 17.57
N SER A 81 -4.77 -7.59 18.74
CA SER A 81 -6.09 -7.37 19.36
C SER A 81 -7.01 -6.44 18.55
N THR A 82 -6.47 -5.69 17.59
CA THR A 82 -7.25 -4.81 16.71
C THR A 82 -7.70 -5.45 15.41
N LEU A 83 -7.12 -6.60 15.04
CA LEU A 83 -7.36 -7.23 13.74
C LEU A 83 -8.76 -7.83 13.63
N THR A 84 -9.30 -7.84 12.41
CA THR A 84 -10.52 -8.61 12.08
C THR A 84 -10.21 -10.11 12.01
N ARG A 85 -11.26 -10.94 11.84
CA ARG A 85 -11.09 -12.39 11.75
C ARG A 85 -10.27 -12.78 10.52
N THR A 86 -10.56 -12.19 9.36
CA THR A 86 -9.79 -12.43 8.13
C THR A 86 -8.34 -11.97 8.24
N GLN A 87 -8.09 -10.82 8.87
CA GLN A 87 -6.73 -10.31 9.12
C GLN A 87 -5.93 -11.19 10.07
N ALA A 88 -6.54 -11.63 11.18
CA ALA A 88 -5.91 -12.55 12.11
C ALA A 88 -5.57 -13.89 11.44
N ALA A 89 -6.49 -14.45 10.65
CA ALA A 89 -6.25 -15.67 9.89
C ALA A 89 -5.10 -15.52 8.88
N ALA A 90 -4.96 -14.35 8.25
CA ALA A 90 -3.85 -14.05 7.35
C ALA A 90 -2.50 -14.03 8.10
N VAL A 91 -2.45 -13.44 9.29
CA VAL A 91 -1.25 -13.47 10.15
C VAL A 91 -0.92 -14.89 10.59
N GLU A 92 -1.91 -15.64 11.09
CA GLU A 92 -1.75 -17.02 11.55
C GLU A 92 -1.19 -17.92 10.46
N ARG A 93 -1.70 -17.78 9.23
CA ARG A 93 -1.22 -18.53 8.06
C ARG A 93 0.28 -18.34 7.83
N ARG A 94 0.76 -17.11 7.92
CA ARG A 94 2.15 -16.74 7.63
C ARG A 94 3.09 -17.21 8.74
N VAL A 95 2.65 -17.08 9.99
CA VAL A 95 3.35 -17.66 11.16
C VAL A 95 3.44 -19.18 11.04
N GLU A 96 2.36 -19.85 10.62
CA GLU A 96 2.37 -21.31 10.45
C GLU A 96 3.28 -21.73 9.29
N THR A 97 3.24 -21.05 8.14
CA THR A 97 4.18 -21.28 7.04
C THR A 97 5.63 -21.13 7.50
N LEU A 98 5.96 -20.06 8.23
CA LEU A 98 7.30 -19.84 8.79
C LEU A 98 7.71 -20.95 9.78
N LYS A 99 6.81 -21.33 10.70
CA LYS A 99 7.09 -22.43 11.65
C LYS A 99 7.31 -23.76 10.93
N GLN A 100 6.56 -24.04 9.87
CA GLN A 100 6.72 -25.24 9.06
C GLN A 100 8.06 -25.26 8.31
N THR A 101 8.48 -24.13 7.71
CA THR A 101 9.78 -24.04 7.02
C THR A 101 10.95 -24.17 8.00
N LEU A 102 10.87 -23.54 9.19
CA LEU A 102 11.86 -23.70 10.26
C LEU A 102 11.95 -25.14 10.77
N ARG A 103 10.81 -25.84 10.97
CA ARG A 103 10.79 -27.26 11.35
C ARG A 103 11.42 -28.15 10.28
N LYS A 104 11.13 -27.89 9.00
CA LYS A 104 11.73 -28.64 7.87
C LYS A 104 13.25 -28.42 7.81
N ARG A 105 13.71 -27.18 8.05
CA ARG A 105 15.14 -26.83 8.09
C ARG A 105 15.89 -27.48 9.25
N ASN A 106 15.25 -27.57 10.42
CA ASN A 106 15.86 -28.12 11.64
C ASN A 106 15.75 -29.65 11.76
N LYS A 107 15.06 -30.34 10.84
CA LYS A 107 14.97 -31.80 10.85
C LYS A 107 16.29 -32.39 10.34
N PRO A 108 17.03 -33.20 11.14
CA PRO A 108 18.20 -33.91 10.62
C PRO A 108 17.72 -34.85 9.51
N TYR A 109 18.32 -34.73 8.33
CA TYR A 109 18.01 -35.59 7.18
C TYR A 109 18.19 -37.07 7.59
N SER A 110 17.08 -37.76 7.81
CA SER A 110 17.05 -39.22 7.79
C SER A 110 17.05 -39.63 6.32
N VAL A 111 18.16 -40.21 5.87
CA VAL A 111 18.27 -40.83 4.55
C VAL A 111 17.14 -41.87 4.43
N PRO A 112 16.22 -41.76 3.46
CA PRO A 112 15.22 -42.79 3.23
C PRO A 112 15.91 -44.12 2.96
N ASP A 113 15.45 -45.21 3.58
CA ASP A 113 15.96 -46.55 3.30
C ASP A 113 15.83 -46.82 1.79
N VAL A 114 16.91 -47.28 1.17
CA VAL A 114 17.00 -47.60 -0.26
C VAL A 114 15.86 -48.53 -0.70
N ARG A 115 15.35 -49.36 0.23
CA ARG A 115 14.23 -50.29 -0.01
C ARG A 115 12.89 -49.62 -0.30
N GLU A 116 12.69 -48.36 0.10
CA GLU A 116 11.47 -47.59 -0.18
C GLU A 116 11.44 -47.05 -1.62
N ILE A 117 12.61 -46.90 -2.26
CA ILE A 117 12.77 -46.38 -3.63
C ILE A 117 12.51 -47.47 -4.68
N PHE A 118 12.66 -48.75 -4.30
CA PHE A 118 12.55 -49.91 -5.19
C PHE A 118 11.30 -50.76 -4.99
N LYS A 119 10.18 -50.21 -4.48
CA LYS A 119 8.91 -50.94 -4.51
C LYS A 119 8.51 -51.16 -5.99
N PRO A 120 8.37 -52.40 -6.48
CA PRO A 120 7.83 -52.63 -7.81
C PRO A 120 6.37 -52.17 -7.83
N SER A 121 6.01 -51.37 -8.83
CA SER A 121 4.62 -50.96 -9.07
C SER A 121 3.75 -52.20 -9.30
N PRO A 122 2.62 -52.40 -8.60
CA PRO A 122 1.68 -53.46 -8.96
C PRO A 122 1.08 -53.15 -10.33
N ALA A 123 1.30 -54.05 -11.28
CA ALA A 123 0.73 -53.99 -12.60
C ALA A 123 -0.79 -53.83 -12.56
N SER A 124 -1.27 -52.93 -13.41
CA SER A 124 -2.65 -52.69 -13.79
C SER A 124 -3.49 -53.96 -13.97
N GLN A 125 -4.57 -54.10 -13.21
CA GLN A 125 -5.73 -54.88 -13.63
C GLN A 125 -6.85 -53.93 -14.05
N SER A 126 -7.06 -53.87 -15.36
CA SER A 126 -8.25 -53.32 -15.98
C SER A 126 -9.47 -54.16 -15.61
N LYS A 127 -10.47 -53.55 -14.98
CA LYS A 127 -11.85 -54.03 -15.00
C LYS A 127 -12.76 -52.91 -15.47
N VAL A 128 -13.20 -53.04 -16.72
CA VAL A 128 -14.35 -52.34 -17.31
C VAL A 128 -15.61 -52.83 -16.59
N ARG A 129 -16.49 -51.90 -16.18
CA ARG A 129 -17.95 -52.13 -16.03
C ARG A 129 -18.72 -50.81 -15.90
N ASP A 130 -19.40 -50.49 -17.00
CA ASP A 130 -20.73 -49.91 -17.19
C ASP A 130 -21.18 -48.67 -16.40
N ALA A 131 -21.30 -47.57 -17.13
CA ALA A 131 -22.11 -46.41 -16.77
C ALA A 131 -23.60 -46.70 -17.03
N HIS A 132 -24.40 -46.74 -15.97
CA HIS A 132 -25.85 -46.60 -16.07
C HIS A 132 -26.26 -45.14 -15.89
N LYS A 133 -26.98 -44.64 -16.90
CA LYS A 133 -27.77 -43.41 -16.86
C LYS A 133 -28.82 -43.51 -15.76
N THR A 134 -28.90 -42.50 -14.90
CA THR A 134 -30.13 -42.19 -14.17
C THR A 134 -30.42 -40.71 -14.30
N THR A 135 -31.36 -40.43 -15.19
CA THR A 135 -32.16 -39.22 -15.29
C THR A 135 -32.77 -38.88 -13.93
N HIS A 136 -32.59 -37.66 -13.44
CA HIS A 136 -33.57 -37.04 -12.53
C HIS A 136 -33.87 -35.62 -12.97
N GLN A 137 -35.16 -35.41 -13.21
CA GLN A 137 -35.81 -34.26 -13.79
C GLN A 137 -35.67 -33.01 -12.92
N CYS A 138 -35.41 -31.89 -13.59
CA CYS A 138 -35.62 -30.54 -13.07
C CYS A 138 -37.11 -30.35 -12.77
N TRP A 139 -37.43 -30.00 -11.52
CA TRP A 139 -38.75 -29.49 -11.17
C TRP A 139 -38.80 -27.99 -11.48
N ASN A 140 -39.66 -27.64 -12.43
CA ASN A 140 -40.12 -26.27 -12.66
C ASN A 140 -40.94 -25.82 -11.45
N GLY A 141 -40.47 -24.79 -10.76
CA GLY A 141 -41.24 -24.00 -9.81
C GLY A 141 -41.13 -22.53 -10.20
N ALA A 142 -42.07 -22.07 -11.02
CA ALA A 142 -42.31 -20.64 -11.24
C ALA A 142 -43.05 -20.06 -10.03
N GLY A 143 -42.57 -18.94 -9.50
CA GLY A 143 -43.20 -18.15 -8.43
C GLY A 143 -42.42 -16.85 -8.23
N PRO A 144 -43.10 -15.75 -7.87
CA PRO A 144 -43.17 -14.57 -8.73
C PRO A 144 -42.08 -13.52 -8.48
N ASP A 145 -41.72 -12.85 -9.57
CA ASP A 145 -40.97 -11.61 -9.60
C ASP A 145 -41.58 -10.57 -8.64
N THR A 146 -40.73 -10.02 -7.77
CA THR A 146 -41.00 -8.76 -7.08
C THR A 146 -39.90 -7.78 -7.47
N PRO A 147 -40.23 -6.55 -7.92
CA PRO A 147 -39.29 -5.72 -8.66
C PRO A 147 -38.43 -4.83 -7.76
N GLY A 148 -37.19 -4.60 -8.18
CA GLY A 148 -36.49 -3.32 -8.06
C GLY A 148 -35.99 -2.92 -6.67
N GLY A 149 -34.73 -3.24 -6.39
CA GLY A 149 -33.95 -2.64 -5.32
C GLY A 149 -32.61 -2.12 -5.83
N GLY A 150 -32.63 -0.88 -6.34
CA GLY A 150 -31.48 0.05 -6.48
C GLY A 150 -30.19 -0.46 -7.13
N ALA A 151 -29.96 -0.08 -8.39
CA ALA A 151 -28.62 -0.06 -8.99
C ALA A 151 -27.63 0.84 -8.22
N ASP A 152 -28.10 1.68 -7.29
CA ASP A 152 -27.29 2.59 -6.49
C ASP A 152 -26.38 1.90 -5.45
N ALA A 153 -26.69 0.68 -5.00
CA ALA A 153 -25.88 -0.01 -3.97
C ALA A 153 -24.61 -0.70 -4.50
N GLU A 154 -24.52 -0.95 -5.81
CA GLU A 154 -23.41 -1.73 -6.40
C GLU A 154 -22.14 -0.87 -6.60
N THR A 155 -22.30 0.44 -6.77
CA THR A 155 -21.22 1.40 -6.99
C THR A 155 -20.68 2.08 -5.72
N ASP A 156 -21.25 1.79 -4.56
CA ASP A 156 -20.77 2.35 -3.30
C ASP A 156 -19.64 1.49 -2.69
N ILE A 157 -18.51 2.15 -2.38
CA ILE A 157 -17.40 1.53 -1.67
C ILE A 157 -17.57 1.78 -0.17
N ASN A 158 -17.88 0.70 0.57
CA ASN A 158 -17.95 0.71 2.01
C ASN A 158 -16.53 0.72 2.59
N LEU A 159 -16.18 1.79 3.31
CA LEU A 159 -14.88 1.96 3.99
C LEU A 159 -14.94 1.64 5.50
N GLU A 160 -16.11 1.30 6.04
CA GLU A 160 -16.31 1.00 7.46
C GLU A 160 -16.03 -0.47 7.82
N VAL A 161 -16.23 -1.37 6.86
CA VAL A 161 -15.95 -2.80 6.98
C VAL A 161 -14.64 -3.11 6.24
N SER A 162 -13.80 -4.00 6.78
CA SER A 162 -12.58 -4.39 6.09
C SER A 162 -12.88 -5.02 4.73
N PHE A 163 -12.02 -4.78 3.75
CA PHE A 163 -12.21 -5.24 2.38
C PHE A 163 -12.13 -6.77 2.28
N SER A 164 -11.30 -7.39 3.11
CA SER A 164 -11.18 -8.84 3.24
C SER A 164 -12.46 -9.50 3.77
N GLU A 165 -13.14 -8.91 4.76
CA GLU A 165 -14.44 -9.41 5.26
C GLU A 165 -15.54 -9.22 4.19
N GLN A 166 -15.54 -8.07 3.49
CA GLN A 166 -16.46 -7.86 2.35
C GLN A 166 -16.26 -8.91 1.25
N ALA A 167 -15.01 -9.26 0.94
CA ALA A 167 -14.68 -10.30 -0.03
C ALA A 167 -15.10 -11.70 0.44
N LEU A 168 -15.00 -11.99 1.75
CA LEU A 168 -15.45 -13.25 2.33
C LEU A 168 -16.97 -13.38 2.21
N ILE A 169 -17.72 -12.34 2.58
CA ILE A 169 -19.18 -12.31 2.46
C ILE A 169 -19.61 -12.51 1.00
N TYR A 170 -18.93 -11.83 0.06
CA TYR A 170 -19.18 -12.02 -1.37
C TYR A 170 -18.98 -13.47 -1.81
N LYS A 171 -17.92 -14.13 -1.34
CA LYS A 171 -17.60 -15.53 -1.64
C LYS A 171 -18.64 -16.50 -1.06
N GLU A 172 -19.14 -16.23 0.14
CA GLU A 172 -20.15 -17.04 0.82
C GLU A 172 -21.56 -16.87 0.19
N GLY A 173 -21.85 -15.70 -0.38
CA GLY A 173 -23.14 -15.37 -1.02
C GLY A 173 -23.32 -15.83 -2.47
N LEU A 174 -22.41 -16.61 -3.04
CA LEU A 174 -22.34 -16.87 -4.49
C LEU A 174 -23.48 -17.78 -5.02
N LYS A 175 -24.57 -17.15 -5.48
CA LYS A 175 -25.12 -17.37 -6.82
C LYS A 175 -24.66 -16.18 -7.67
N VAL A 176 -23.65 -16.34 -8.55
CA VAL A 176 -23.19 -15.23 -9.39
C VAL A 176 -23.20 -15.61 -10.87
N THR A 177 -23.98 -14.83 -11.61
CA THR A 177 -23.82 -14.58 -13.04
C THR A 177 -22.59 -13.71 -13.23
N GLN A 178 -21.63 -14.14 -14.04
CA GLN A 178 -20.44 -13.35 -14.37
C GLN A 178 -20.84 -12.04 -15.06
N PRO A 179 -20.25 -10.89 -14.68
CA PRO A 179 -20.41 -9.68 -15.47
C PRO A 179 -19.74 -9.89 -16.83
N GLN A 180 -20.51 -9.67 -17.90
CA GLN A 180 -19.99 -9.63 -19.24
C GLN A 180 -18.95 -8.51 -19.34
N ASN A 181 -17.91 -8.74 -20.15
CA ASN A 181 -16.93 -7.74 -20.56
C ASN A 181 -17.67 -6.53 -21.17
N GLU A 182 -18.04 -5.55 -20.34
CA GLU A 182 -18.50 -4.28 -20.86
C GLU A 182 -17.32 -3.56 -21.51
N ALA A 183 -17.57 -2.96 -22.68
CA ALA A 183 -16.60 -2.20 -23.42
C ALA A 183 -15.90 -1.18 -22.50
N ASP A 184 -14.59 -1.11 -22.66
CA ASP A 184 -13.63 -0.44 -21.78
C ASP A 184 -13.91 1.07 -21.55
N ASP A 185 -14.75 1.68 -22.39
CA ASP A 185 -15.00 3.12 -22.41
C ASP A 185 -16.04 3.62 -21.39
N ARG A 186 -16.68 2.74 -20.59
CA ARG A 186 -17.61 3.13 -19.51
C ARG A 186 -17.20 2.53 -18.17
N LEU A 187 -16.21 3.13 -17.53
CA LEU A 187 -15.86 2.83 -16.15
C LEU A 187 -17.00 3.31 -15.21
N PRO A 188 -17.50 2.47 -14.28
CA PRO A 188 -18.59 2.85 -13.37
C PRO A 188 -18.21 4.01 -12.45
N ASP A 189 -19.17 4.81 -12.03
CA ASP A 189 -18.92 5.92 -11.10
C ASP A 189 -18.98 5.44 -9.66
N PHE A 190 -17.86 4.84 -9.19
CA PHE A 190 -17.73 4.46 -7.80
C PHE A 190 -17.66 5.68 -6.88
N ARG A 191 -18.46 5.66 -5.81
CA ARG A 191 -18.47 6.70 -4.79
C ARG A 191 -18.11 6.12 -3.43
N VAL A 192 -17.52 6.96 -2.59
CA VAL A 192 -17.26 6.64 -1.18
C VAL A 192 -18.45 7.16 -0.39
N SER A 193 -19.10 6.29 0.39
CA SER A 193 -20.16 6.70 1.30
C SER A 193 -19.60 7.75 2.28
N GLN A 194 -20.26 8.89 2.38
CA GLN A 194 -19.90 9.95 3.32
C GLN A 194 -20.65 9.72 4.63
N ASP A 195 -19.89 9.66 5.73
CA ASP A 195 -20.46 9.62 7.07
C ASP A 195 -20.24 10.95 7.80
N LYS A 196 -20.83 11.09 8.99
CA LYS A 196 -20.70 12.30 9.80
C LYS A 196 -19.28 12.57 10.31
N THR A 197 -18.39 11.59 10.24
CA THR A 197 -17.00 11.69 10.76
C THR A 197 -15.99 12.16 9.71
N GLY A 198 -16.46 12.37 8.47
CA GLY A 198 -15.69 12.88 7.35
C GLY A 198 -14.68 11.88 6.81
N GLN A 199 -14.14 12.19 5.63
CA GLN A 199 -13.09 11.38 5.03
C GLN A 199 -11.73 11.69 5.67
N THR A 200 -10.77 10.78 5.49
CA THR A 200 -9.38 11.00 5.89
C THR A 200 -8.51 10.64 4.70
N ARG A 201 -7.78 11.61 4.18
CA ARG A 201 -6.88 11.44 3.05
C ARG A 201 -5.48 11.15 3.52
N VAL A 202 -4.66 10.66 2.60
CA VAL A 202 -3.22 10.57 2.85
C VAL A 202 -2.65 11.97 3.02
N GLY A 203 -1.91 12.19 4.11
CA GLY A 203 -1.39 13.49 4.51
C GLY A 203 -2.17 14.12 5.69
N ASP A 204 -3.38 13.63 5.97
CA ASP A 204 -4.19 14.19 7.07
C ASP A 204 -3.74 13.67 8.45
N LEU A 205 -3.03 12.54 8.51
CA LEU A 205 -2.61 11.91 9.77
C LEU A 205 -1.14 12.17 10.11
N SER A 206 -0.82 12.15 11.41
CA SER A 206 0.59 12.17 11.87
C SER A 206 1.42 11.04 11.26
N ALA A 207 2.73 11.26 11.15
CA ALA A 207 3.68 10.22 10.74
C ALA A 207 3.65 8.97 11.65
N GLU A 208 3.39 9.14 12.96
CA GLU A 208 3.27 8.02 13.91
C GLU A 208 2.03 7.16 13.64
N ASP A 209 0.91 7.76 13.27
CA ASP A 209 -0.32 7.03 12.96
C ASP A 209 -0.26 6.44 11.55
N MET A 210 0.37 7.14 10.59
CA MET A 210 0.62 6.60 9.25
C MET A 210 1.50 5.34 9.26
N LYS A 211 2.46 5.22 10.19
CA LYS A 211 3.22 3.97 10.39
C LYS A 211 2.31 2.80 10.78
N LYS A 212 1.30 3.04 11.62
CA LYS A 212 0.31 2.03 12.02
C LYS A 212 -0.64 1.68 10.87
N VAL A 213 -1.09 2.70 10.12
CA VAL A 213 -1.88 2.51 8.89
C VAL A 213 -1.13 1.58 7.93
N ARG A 214 0.16 1.84 7.67
CA ARG A 214 0.97 0.99 6.78
C ARG A 214 1.00 -0.48 7.22
N ARG A 215 1.20 -0.75 8.51
CA ARG A 215 1.20 -2.12 9.08
C ARG A 215 -0.16 -2.80 8.89
N LEU A 216 -1.25 -2.11 9.24
CA LEU A 216 -2.62 -2.63 9.11
C LEU A 216 -3.01 -2.88 7.65
N VAL A 217 -2.64 -1.97 6.76
CA VAL A 217 -2.88 -2.09 5.32
C VAL A 217 -2.11 -3.27 4.73
N LEU A 218 -0.88 -3.54 5.19
CA LEU A 218 -0.12 -4.70 4.73
C LEU A 218 -0.83 -6.01 5.10
N ILE A 219 -1.32 -6.09 6.35
CA ILE A 219 -2.09 -7.23 6.84
C ILE A 219 -3.39 -7.38 6.05
N GLU A 220 -4.11 -6.28 5.84
CA GLU A 220 -5.38 -6.27 5.12
C GLU A 220 -5.23 -6.66 3.65
N MET A 221 -4.18 -6.17 2.97
CA MET A 221 -3.86 -6.54 1.59
C MET A 221 -3.69 -8.05 1.46
N SER A 222 -2.89 -8.61 2.37
CA SER A 222 -2.64 -10.04 2.45
C SER A 222 -3.91 -10.82 2.72
N ALA A 223 -4.74 -10.37 3.66
CA ALA A 223 -6.03 -11.00 3.97
C ALA A 223 -7.01 -10.97 2.79
N LEU A 224 -7.06 -9.86 2.05
CA LEU A 224 -7.92 -9.71 0.87
C LEU A 224 -7.52 -10.70 -0.23
N PHE A 225 -6.23 -10.79 -0.56
CA PHE A 225 -5.73 -11.73 -1.55
C PHE A 225 -5.91 -13.19 -1.11
N ASP A 226 -5.64 -13.52 0.15
CA ASP A 226 -5.83 -14.85 0.72
C ASP A 226 -7.30 -15.30 0.62
N THR A 227 -8.24 -14.39 0.94
CA THR A 227 -9.69 -14.65 0.88
C THR A 227 -10.15 -14.95 -0.55
N CYS A 228 -9.59 -14.22 -1.52
CA CYS A 228 -9.82 -14.41 -2.94
C CYS A 228 -9.04 -15.61 -3.54
N GLY A 229 -8.17 -16.26 -2.76
CA GLY A 229 -7.35 -17.39 -3.22
C GLY A 229 -6.25 -16.97 -4.22
N ILE A 230 -5.78 -15.73 -4.14
CA ILE A 230 -4.75 -15.17 -5.02
C ILE A 230 -3.40 -15.21 -4.31
N GLU A 231 -2.47 -16.01 -4.84
CA GLU A 231 -1.09 -16.03 -4.35
C GLU A 231 -0.26 -14.92 -4.98
N VAL A 232 0.27 -14.02 -4.15
CA VAL A 232 1.13 -12.91 -4.59
C VAL A 232 2.58 -13.25 -4.28
N LYS A 233 3.36 -13.54 -5.33
CA LYS A 233 4.79 -13.79 -5.20
C LYS A 233 5.53 -12.48 -5.03
N ALA A 234 6.39 -12.36 -4.02
CA ALA A 234 7.26 -11.19 -3.89
C ALA A 234 8.21 -11.11 -5.10
N HIS A 235 8.39 -9.91 -5.64
CA HIS A 235 9.40 -9.70 -6.67
C HIS A 235 10.75 -9.44 -5.99
N LYS A 236 11.82 -10.11 -6.45
CA LYS A 236 13.16 -9.85 -5.92
C LYS A 236 13.60 -8.41 -6.24
N ALA A 237 14.11 -7.72 -5.22
CA ALA A 237 14.69 -6.39 -5.37
C ALA A 237 15.81 -6.40 -6.41
N LEU A 238 15.75 -5.46 -7.36
CA LEU A 238 16.81 -5.30 -8.35
C LEU A 238 17.99 -4.56 -7.72
N LYS A 239 19.19 -5.14 -7.77
CA LYS A 239 20.42 -4.41 -7.47
C LYS A 239 20.78 -3.55 -8.67
N VAL A 240 20.38 -2.27 -8.63
CA VAL A 240 20.68 -1.28 -9.67
C VAL A 240 21.74 -0.32 -9.13
N LYS A 241 22.71 0.07 -9.98
CA LYS A 241 23.66 1.13 -9.62
C LYS A 241 22.91 2.46 -9.59
N VAL A 242 22.72 3.00 -8.40
CA VAL A 242 22.04 4.28 -8.17
C VAL A 242 23.04 5.42 -8.39
N ARG A 243 22.63 6.48 -9.11
CA ARG A 243 23.42 7.71 -9.21
C ARG A 243 23.16 8.55 -7.95
N GLU A 244 24.22 9.10 -7.38
CA GLU A 244 24.16 9.83 -6.10
C GLU A 244 23.86 11.33 -6.26
N SER A 245 23.97 11.88 -7.47
CA SER A 245 23.80 13.32 -7.74
C SER A 245 23.31 13.60 -9.15
N GLY A 246 22.72 14.79 -9.33
CA GLY A 246 22.09 15.23 -10.59
C GLY A 246 20.56 15.22 -10.50
N LEU A 247 19.91 15.41 -11.64
CA LEU A 247 18.44 15.38 -11.77
C LEU A 247 17.93 14.04 -12.27
N PHE A 248 18.58 13.46 -13.27
CA PHE A 248 18.15 12.21 -13.90
C PHE A 248 18.96 11.02 -13.39
N GLY A 249 18.28 9.89 -13.14
CA GLY A 249 18.93 8.67 -12.63
C GLY A 249 19.14 8.63 -11.12
N VAL A 250 18.64 9.64 -10.38
CA VAL A 250 18.75 9.77 -8.92
C VAL A 250 17.47 9.26 -8.25
N SER A 251 17.58 8.75 -7.02
CA SER A 251 16.41 8.29 -6.26
C SER A 251 15.48 9.45 -5.89
N LEU A 252 14.17 9.20 -5.83
CA LEU A 252 13.19 10.22 -5.42
C LEU A 252 13.50 10.79 -4.03
N SER A 253 13.88 9.94 -3.07
CA SER A 253 14.24 10.38 -1.72
C SER A 253 15.41 11.36 -1.73
N THR A 254 16.49 11.05 -2.46
CA THR A 254 17.66 11.94 -2.57
C THR A 254 17.32 13.26 -3.25
N LEU A 255 16.50 13.22 -4.31
CA LEU A 255 16.04 14.43 -4.99
C LEU A 255 15.20 15.31 -4.06
N LEU A 256 14.24 14.71 -3.35
CA LEU A 256 13.39 15.44 -2.41
C LEU A 256 14.18 16.02 -1.24
N GLU A 257 15.16 15.30 -0.69
CA GLU A 257 16.04 15.85 0.34
C GLU A 257 16.80 17.09 -0.15
N GLN A 258 17.22 17.11 -1.42
CA GLN A 258 17.87 18.28 -2.02
C GLN A 258 16.87 19.42 -2.25
N ASP A 259 15.68 19.12 -2.73
CA ASP A 259 14.60 20.09 -2.99
C ASP A 259 14.08 20.72 -1.69
N GLN A 260 13.90 19.93 -0.63
CA GLN A 260 13.44 20.39 0.68
C GLN A 260 14.41 21.37 1.37
N ARG A 261 15.71 21.31 1.04
CA ARG A 261 16.69 22.31 1.50
C ARG A 261 16.48 23.68 0.86
N ARG A 262 15.78 23.74 -0.29
CA ARG A 262 15.49 24.97 -1.02
C ARG A 262 14.09 25.47 -0.71
N ILE A 263 13.11 24.57 -0.74
CA ILE A 263 11.71 24.86 -0.47
C ILE A 263 11.21 23.86 0.59
N LEU A 264 11.11 24.33 1.84
CA LEU A 264 10.63 23.52 2.94
C LEU A 264 9.23 22.99 2.64
N GLY A 265 8.98 21.71 2.97
CA GLY A 265 7.69 21.07 2.74
C GLY A 265 7.52 20.43 1.36
N THR A 266 8.50 20.53 0.45
CA THR A 266 8.42 19.90 -0.88
C THR A 266 8.22 18.38 -0.79
N LYS A 267 7.10 17.87 -1.33
CA LYS A 267 6.74 16.43 -1.38
C LYS A 267 6.93 15.77 -2.74
N VAL A 268 6.96 16.57 -3.81
CA VAL A 268 7.14 16.11 -5.21
C VAL A 268 8.40 16.76 -5.78
N PRO A 269 9.28 16.04 -6.50
CA PRO A 269 10.51 16.65 -7.01
C PRO A 269 10.25 17.90 -7.87
N LEU A 270 11.00 18.97 -7.63
CA LEU A 270 10.76 20.27 -8.28
C LEU A 270 10.86 20.16 -9.81
N ILE A 271 11.81 19.36 -10.31
CA ILE A 271 11.95 19.14 -11.77
C ILE A 271 10.66 18.59 -12.39
N LEU A 272 9.97 17.69 -11.68
CA LEU A 272 8.72 17.14 -12.15
C LEU A 272 7.59 18.18 -12.07
N GLN A 273 7.54 18.95 -10.98
CA GLN A 273 6.57 20.05 -10.85
C GLN A 273 6.71 21.06 -12.01
N HIS A 274 7.92 21.54 -12.28
CA HIS A 274 8.16 22.49 -13.37
C HIS A 274 7.82 21.91 -14.75
N LEU A 275 8.14 20.64 -15.02
CA LEU A 275 7.76 19.99 -16.27
C LEU A 275 6.24 19.85 -16.42
N ILE A 276 5.53 19.52 -15.34
CA ILE A 276 4.07 19.44 -15.32
C ILE A 276 3.48 20.84 -15.56
N SER A 277 3.88 21.85 -14.79
CA SER A 277 3.40 23.22 -14.91
C SER A 277 3.62 23.79 -16.32
N HIS A 278 4.79 23.57 -16.91
CA HIS A 278 5.07 24.01 -18.28
C HIS A 278 4.15 23.38 -19.33
N ILE A 279 3.84 22.08 -19.19
CA ILE A 279 2.91 21.40 -20.09
C ILE A 279 1.47 21.86 -19.82
N GLU A 280 1.12 22.17 -18.58
CA GLU A 280 -0.21 22.67 -18.22
C GLU A 280 -0.49 24.06 -18.78
N GLU A 281 0.47 24.97 -18.67
CA GLU A 281 0.32 26.35 -19.12
C GLU A 281 0.31 26.48 -20.64
N GLN A 282 1.12 25.69 -21.35
CA GLN A 282 1.35 25.88 -22.78
C GLN A 282 1.00 24.67 -23.64
N GLY A 283 0.86 23.47 -23.06
CA GLY A 283 0.88 22.20 -23.78
C GLY A 283 -0.41 21.41 -23.81
N LEU A 284 -1.42 21.72 -22.98
CA LEU A 284 -2.62 20.89 -22.82
C LEU A 284 -3.44 20.74 -24.10
N ASP A 285 -3.42 21.72 -25.00
CA ASP A 285 -4.16 21.70 -26.26
C ASP A 285 -3.37 21.10 -27.43
N THR A 286 -2.10 20.72 -27.20
CA THR A 286 -1.21 20.22 -28.25
C THR A 286 -1.63 18.83 -28.70
N GLU A 287 -1.92 18.65 -29.98
CA GLU A 287 -2.33 17.35 -30.51
C GLU A 287 -1.28 16.27 -30.19
N GLY A 288 -1.73 15.17 -29.60
CA GLY A 288 -0.88 14.04 -29.25
C GLY A 288 0.17 14.35 -28.18
N VAL A 289 -0.07 15.33 -27.29
CA VAL A 289 0.77 15.54 -26.09
C VAL A 289 0.98 14.21 -25.34
N LEU A 290 2.18 13.96 -24.81
CA LEU A 290 2.65 12.66 -24.29
C LEU A 290 2.83 11.55 -25.34
N ARG A 291 1.97 11.44 -26.37
CA ARG A 291 2.07 10.39 -27.41
C ARG A 291 3.19 10.67 -28.42
N ILE A 292 3.18 11.85 -29.02
CA ILE A 292 4.16 12.26 -30.02
C ILE A 292 5.50 12.54 -29.32
N PRO A 293 6.59 11.87 -29.72
CA PRO A 293 7.89 12.10 -29.10
C PRO A 293 8.51 13.42 -29.58
N GLY A 294 9.07 14.18 -28.64
CA GLY A 294 10.04 15.23 -28.93
C GLY A 294 11.26 14.73 -29.72
N ALA A 295 11.98 15.64 -30.38
CA ALA A 295 13.13 15.25 -31.20
C ALA A 295 14.27 14.76 -30.30
N ALA A 296 14.73 13.53 -30.51
CA ALA A 296 15.66 12.85 -29.61
C ALA A 296 16.95 13.65 -29.33
N THR A 297 17.51 14.29 -30.36
CA THR A 297 18.70 15.15 -30.23
C THR A 297 18.43 16.38 -29.35
N ARG A 298 17.28 17.04 -29.53
CA ARG A 298 16.90 18.19 -28.69
C ARG A 298 16.61 17.76 -27.26
N VAL A 299 15.85 16.69 -27.05
CA VAL A 299 15.54 16.17 -25.71
C VAL A 299 16.83 15.86 -24.96
N LYS A 300 17.83 15.27 -25.63
CA LYS A 300 19.13 14.97 -25.03
C LYS A 300 19.92 16.24 -24.67
N ALA A 301 19.89 17.26 -25.54
CA ALA A 301 20.51 18.56 -25.26
C ALA A 301 19.85 19.28 -24.07
N VAL A 302 18.52 19.31 -24.05
CA VAL A 302 17.75 19.92 -22.94
C VAL A 302 17.99 19.17 -21.63
N CYS A 303 18.03 17.85 -21.65
CA CYS A 303 18.36 17.03 -20.47
C CYS A 303 19.72 17.42 -19.88
N HIS A 304 20.73 17.59 -20.73
CA HIS A 304 22.06 18.04 -20.30
C HIS A 304 22.02 19.48 -19.76
N GLU A 305 21.27 20.37 -20.39
CA GLU A 305 21.14 21.76 -19.93
C GLU A 305 20.44 21.85 -18.55
N LEU A 306 19.37 21.08 -18.34
CA LEU A 306 18.65 20.99 -17.07
C LEU A 306 19.57 20.53 -15.93
N GLU A 307 20.38 19.48 -16.16
CA GLU A 307 21.32 18.95 -15.16
C GLU A 307 22.27 20.02 -14.59
N HIS A 308 22.60 21.05 -15.37
CA HIS A 308 23.47 22.14 -14.93
C HIS A 308 22.71 23.39 -14.46
N LYS A 309 21.65 23.78 -15.16
CA LYS A 309 21.02 25.11 -14.97
C LYS A 309 19.75 25.10 -14.13
N PHE A 310 19.16 23.95 -13.84
CA PHE A 310 17.86 23.86 -13.16
C PHE A 310 17.89 24.52 -11.78
N TYR A 311 18.83 24.11 -10.92
CA TYR A 311 18.94 24.62 -9.56
C TYR A 311 19.55 26.02 -9.46
N GLU A 312 20.14 26.52 -10.54
CA GLU A 312 20.60 27.90 -10.68
C GLU A 312 19.45 28.83 -11.10
N GLY A 313 18.29 28.27 -11.50
CA GLY A 313 17.16 29.04 -12.02
C GLY A 313 17.43 29.65 -13.40
N MET A 314 18.43 29.15 -14.13
CA MET A 314 18.90 29.72 -15.39
C MET A 314 18.39 28.97 -16.63
N PHE A 315 17.52 27.97 -16.45
CA PHE A 315 16.96 27.20 -17.56
C PHE A 315 15.83 27.98 -18.27
N PRO A 316 15.90 28.21 -19.60
CA PRO A 316 14.92 29.00 -20.34
C PRO A 316 13.68 28.18 -20.70
N TRP A 317 12.75 28.05 -19.75
CA TRP A 317 11.52 27.27 -19.90
C TRP A 317 10.67 27.67 -21.11
N GLU A 318 10.62 28.96 -21.45
CA GLU A 318 9.84 29.50 -22.57
C GLU A 318 10.30 28.96 -23.93
N SER A 319 11.56 28.54 -24.03
CA SER A 319 12.12 27.95 -25.24
C SER A 319 11.82 26.45 -25.38
N LEU A 320 11.34 25.81 -24.31
CA LEU A 320 11.09 24.37 -24.26
C LEU A 320 9.80 24.01 -25.01
N LYS A 321 9.94 23.26 -26.10
CA LYS A 321 8.79 22.79 -26.88
C LYS A 321 7.95 21.77 -26.10
N GLN A 322 6.64 21.81 -26.29
CA GLN A 322 5.66 20.97 -25.57
C GLN A 322 5.95 19.47 -25.69
N HIS A 323 6.25 18.97 -26.90
CA HIS A 323 6.62 17.56 -27.11
C HIS A 323 7.96 17.18 -26.48
N ASP A 324 8.90 18.13 -26.36
CA ASP A 324 10.18 17.88 -25.69
C ASP A 324 9.99 17.82 -24.17
N ALA A 325 9.20 18.73 -23.59
CA ALA A 325 8.80 18.69 -22.18
C ALA A 325 8.10 17.37 -21.82
N ALA A 326 7.13 16.94 -22.63
CA ALA A 326 6.44 15.65 -22.46
C ALA A 326 7.40 14.45 -22.56
N SER A 327 8.39 14.51 -23.48
CA SER A 327 9.44 13.49 -23.57
C SER A 327 10.35 13.47 -22.34
N LEU A 328 10.70 14.64 -21.80
CA LEU A 328 11.54 14.77 -20.59
C LEU A 328 10.80 14.25 -19.35
N LEU A 329 9.51 14.54 -19.20
CA LEU A 329 8.68 14.01 -18.11
C LEU A 329 8.67 12.48 -18.14
N LYS A 330 8.43 11.87 -19.31
CA LYS A 330 8.50 10.40 -19.48
C LYS A 330 9.91 9.87 -19.19
N LEU A 331 10.93 10.58 -19.64
CA LEU A 331 12.33 10.20 -19.44
C LEU A 331 12.69 10.21 -17.96
N PHE A 332 12.33 11.26 -17.23
CA PHE A 332 12.58 11.40 -15.79
C PHE A 332 12.05 10.20 -15.01
N ILE A 333 10.76 9.86 -15.20
CA ILE A 333 10.13 8.72 -14.51
C ILE A 333 10.82 7.41 -14.88
N ARG A 334 11.12 7.20 -16.18
CA ARG A 334 11.74 5.97 -16.67
C ARG A 334 13.19 5.79 -16.22
N GLU A 335 13.89 6.89 -15.96
CA GLU A 335 15.28 6.89 -15.49
C GLU A 335 15.42 6.79 -13.98
N LEU A 336 14.32 6.84 -13.22
CA LEU A 336 14.38 6.52 -11.79
C LEU A 336 15.08 5.15 -11.58
N PRO A 337 15.95 5.02 -10.55
CA PRO A 337 16.65 3.76 -10.28
C PRO A 337 15.70 2.58 -10.07
N TYR A 338 14.55 2.87 -9.45
CA TYR A 338 13.45 1.95 -9.20
C TYR A 338 12.18 2.53 -9.83
N PRO A 339 11.27 1.69 -10.36
CA PRO A 339 10.00 2.17 -10.92
C PRO A 339 9.18 2.90 -9.86
N LEU A 340 8.31 3.81 -10.30
CA LEU A 340 7.53 4.66 -9.41
C LEU A 340 6.60 3.85 -8.50
N LEU A 341 6.05 2.73 -8.98
CA LEU A 341 5.21 1.82 -8.20
C LEU A 341 5.99 0.75 -7.40
N THR A 342 7.31 0.94 -7.30
CA THR A 342 8.31 0.04 -6.69
C THR A 342 8.33 -1.37 -7.30
N VAL A 343 9.43 -2.10 -7.09
CA VAL A 343 9.57 -3.45 -7.66
C VAL A 343 8.84 -4.47 -6.80
N GLU A 344 8.85 -4.26 -5.49
CA GLU A 344 8.32 -5.15 -4.46
C GLU A 344 6.83 -5.42 -4.66
N TYR A 345 6.06 -4.38 -4.99
CA TYR A 345 4.61 -4.47 -5.17
C TYR A 345 4.18 -4.72 -6.62
N PHE A 346 5.11 -4.84 -7.58
CA PHE A 346 4.77 -5.03 -8.99
C PHE A 346 3.83 -6.22 -9.21
N ASN A 347 4.17 -7.39 -8.66
CA ASN A 347 3.33 -8.59 -8.78
C ASN A 347 1.98 -8.44 -8.07
N ALA A 348 1.91 -7.64 -7.01
CA ALA A 348 0.68 -7.33 -6.31
C ALA A 348 -0.24 -6.47 -7.20
N PHE A 349 0.30 -5.42 -7.84
CA PHE A 349 -0.43 -4.61 -8.83
C PHE A 349 -0.97 -5.45 -9.97
N ILE A 350 -0.17 -6.34 -10.56
CA ILE A 350 -0.66 -7.24 -11.62
C ILE A 350 -1.74 -8.21 -11.09
N SER A 351 -1.60 -8.68 -9.86
CA SER A 351 -2.57 -9.60 -9.24
C SER A 351 -3.92 -8.95 -8.91
N VAL A 352 -4.00 -7.62 -8.81
CA VAL A 352 -5.27 -6.88 -8.73
C VAL A 352 -6.20 -7.29 -9.87
N LEU A 353 -5.68 -7.43 -11.09
CA LEU A 353 -6.49 -7.76 -12.27
C LEU A 353 -7.13 -9.15 -12.21
N LYS A 354 -6.70 -10.01 -11.28
CA LYS A 354 -7.28 -11.34 -11.03
C LYS A 354 -8.48 -11.29 -10.08
N LEU A 355 -8.74 -10.14 -9.44
CA LEU A 355 -9.88 -9.97 -8.56
C LEU A 355 -11.18 -9.93 -9.38
N PRO A 356 -12.26 -10.60 -8.93
CA PRO A 356 -13.44 -10.85 -9.73
C PRO A 356 -14.29 -9.61 -10.01
N THR A 357 -14.22 -8.57 -9.16
CA THR A 357 -15.04 -7.36 -9.32
C THR A 357 -14.18 -6.10 -9.39
N LYS A 358 -14.63 -5.10 -10.15
CA LYS A 358 -13.98 -3.77 -10.21
C LYS A 358 -13.91 -3.12 -8.81
N LYS A 359 -14.92 -3.33 -7.97
CA LYS A 359 -14.93 -2.87 -6.57
C LYS A 359 -13.75 -3.43 -5.78
N GLN A 360 -13.53 -4.74 -5.84
CA GLN A 360 -12.38 -5.37 -5.17
C GLN A 360 -11.05 -4.92 -5.80
N GLN A 361 -11.01 -4.70 -7.11
CA GLN A 361 -9.82 -4.14 -7.76
C GLN A 361 -9.47 -2.75 -7.20
N LEU A 362 -10.47 -1.86 -7.03
CA LEU A 362 -10.26 -0.54 -6.44
C LEU A 362 -9.88 -0.61 -4.96
N GLN A 363 -10.48 -1.52 -4.20
CA GLN A 363 -10.11 -1.79 -2.81
C GLN A 363 -8.65 -2.22 -2.69
N ALA A 364 -8.19 -3.17 -3.52
CA ALA A 364 -6.81 -3.60 -3.54
C ALA A 364 -5.86 -2.49 -4.02
N LEU A 365 -6.23 -1.70 -5.03
CA LEU A 365 -5.41 -0.56 -5.48
C LEU A 365 -5.26 0.50 -4.38
N ASN A 366 -6.34 0.81 -3.67
CA ASN A 366 -6.28 1.74 -2.53
C ASN A 366 -5.27 1.26 -1.47
N LEU A 367 -5.37 -0.01 -1.05
CA LEU A 367 -4.41 -0.58 -0.11
C LEU A 367 -2.98 -0.56 -0.66
N LEU A 368 -2.75 -0.84 -1.95
CA LEU A 368 -1.40 -0.83 -2.55
C LEU A 368 -0.78 0.56 -2.50
N LEU A 369 -1.56 1.60 -2.80
CA LEU A 369 -1.10 2.98 -2.78
C LEU A 369 -0.74 3.45 -1.37
N LEU A 370 -1.46 2.98 -0.35
CA LEU A 370 -1.15 3.25 1.06
C LEU A 370 0.14 2.54 1.52
N LEU A 371 0.59 1.48 0.83
CA LEU A 371 1.87 0.80 1.09
C LEU A 371 3.05 1.44 0.36
N LEU A 372 2.82 2.25 -0.68
CA LEU A 372 3.90 2.92 -1.38
C LEU A 372 4.68 3.86 -0.44
N PRO A 373 6.01 3.98 -0.62
CA PRO A 373 6.79 5.02 0.02
C PRO A 373 6.19 6.41 -0.25
N GLU A 374 6.27 7.31 0.72
CA GLU A 374 5.70 8.66 0.62
C GLU A 374 6.19 9.44 -0.61
N PRO A 375 7.50 9.52 -0.91
CA PRO A 375 8.00 10.13 -2.15
C PRO A 375 7.33 9.59 -3.42
N ASN A 376 7.19 8.27 -3.51
CA ASN A 376 6.62 7.58 -4.66
C ASN A 376 5.13 7.87 -4.80
N ARG A 377 4.39 7.80 -3.70
CA ARG A 377 2.95 8.00 -3.65
C ARG A 377 2.55 9.44 -3.99
N ASP A 378 3.27 10.42 -3.47
CA ASP A 378 2.96 11.84 -3.70
C ASP A 378 3.34 12.25 -5.12
N THR A 379 4.50 11.78 -5.62
CA THR A 379 4.89 11.91 -7.02
C THR A 379 3.87 11.27 -7.97
N LEU A 380 3.37 10.07 -7.62
CA LEU A 380 2.34 9.39 -8.39
C LEU A 380 1.03 10.18 -8.40
N LYS A 381 0.62 10.74 -7.25
CA LYS A 381 -0.60 11.56 -7.16
C LYS A 381 -0.55 12.74 -8.11
N ALA A 382 0.54 13.52 -8.07
CA ALA A 382 0.73 14.67 -8.95
C ALA A 382 0.66 14.27 -10.44
N LEU A 383 1.22 13.11 -10.80
CA LEU A 383 1.12 12.58 -12.16
C LEU A 383 -0.31 12.18 -12.55
N MET A 384 -1.04 11.51 -11.66
CA MET A 384 -2.43 11.12 -11.95
C MET A 384 -3.33 12.35 -12.14
N GLU A 385 -3.12 13.40 -11.34
CA GLU A 385 -3.86 14.66 -11.46
C GLU A 385 -3.51 15.39 -12.76
N PHE A 386 -2.23 15.45 -13.12
CA PHE A 386 -1.77 15.98 -14.40
C PHE A 386 -2.38 15.20 -15.59
N PHE A 387 -2.39 13.87 -15.52
CA PHE A 387 -3.01 13.05 -16.58
C PHE A 387 -4.50 13.29 -16.69
N GLN A 388 -5.21 13.50 -15.58
CA GLN A 388 -6.62 13.89 -15.61
C GLN A 388 -6.80 15.22 -16.35
N ARG A 389 -5.99 16.24 -16.06
CA ARG A 389 -6.02 17.53 -16.76
C ARG A 389 -5.75 17.38 -18.26
N VAL A 390 -4.81 16.52 -18.66
CA VAL A 390 -4.59 16.19 -20.08
C VAL A 390 -5.83 15.55 -20.70
N THR A 391 -6.48 14.60 -20.02
CA THR A 391 -7.67 13.91 -20.55
C THR A 391 -8.91 14.78 -20.58
N ASP A 392 -9.00 15.79 -19.73
CA ASP A 392 -10.07 16.79 -19.74
C ASP A 392 -10.01 17.67 -21.02
N HIS A 393 -8.82 17.81 -21.62
CA HIS A 393 -8.59 18.55 -22.87
C HIS A 393 -8.61 17.65 -24.12
N LYS A 394 -9.11 16.40 -24.01
CA LYS A 394 -9.10 15.39 -25.09
C LYS A 394 -9.69 15.86 -26.41
N ASP A 395 -10.64 16.79 -26.39
CA ASP A 395 -11.31 17.26 -27.60
C ASP A 395 -10.36 18.08 -28.49
N ARG A 396 -9.36 18.73 -27.89
CA ARG A 396 -8.31 19.48 -28.59
C ARG A 396 -7.08 18.61 -28.82
N ASN A 397 -6.50 18.05 -27.76
CA ASN A 397 -5.24 17.31 -27.84
C ASN A 397 -5.36 15.86 -28.35
N LYS A 398 -6.58 15.33 -28.51
CA LYS A 398 -6.87 13.96 -28.99
C LYS A 398 -6.34 12.82 -28.08
N MET A 399 -6.01 13.13 -26.83
CA MET A 399 -5.53 12.17 -25.84
C MET A 399 -6.65 11.73 -24.90
N THR A 400 -7.26 10.57 -25.21
CA THR A 400 -8.21 9.92 -24.30
C THR A 400 -7.51 9.31 -23.08
N LEU A 401 -8.27 8.98 -22.04
CA LEU A 401 -7.76 8.28 -20.85
C LEU A 401 -7.02 6.99 -21.21
N ASN A 402 -7.54 6.22 -22.16
CA ASN A 402 -6.87 5.01 -22.64
C ASN A 402 -5.55 5.33 -23.35
N ASN A 403 -5.51 6.38 -24.19
CA ASN A 403 -4.28 6.79 -24.89
C ASN A 403 -3.19 7.21 -23.89
N VAL A 404 -3.54 8.01 -22.89
CA VAL A 404 -2.59 8.44 -21.84
C VAL A 404 -2.08 7.24 -21.06
N ALA A 405 -2.95 6.33 -20.65
CA ALA A 405 -2.57 5.16 -19.86
C ALA A 405 -1.64 4.20 -20.61
N VAL A 406 -1.93 3.90 -21.87
CA VAL A 406 -1.07 3.04 -22.71
C VAL A 406 0.33 3.65 -22.88
N VAL A 407 0.41 4.97 -23.07
CA VAL A 407 1.69 5.67 -23.23
C VAL A 407 2.48 5.74 -21.92
N MET A 408 1.81 5.94 -20.79
CA MET A 408 2.45 6.20 -19.50
C MET A 408 2.74 4.95 -18.69
N ALA A 409 1.94 3.88 -18.81
CA ALA A 409 2.13 2.65 -18.04
C ALA A 409 3.55 2.07 -18.13
N PRO A 410 4.21 1.98 -19.30
CA PRO A 410 5.58 1.47 -19.37
C PRO A 410 6.61 2.34 -18.66
N ASN A 411 6.34 3.63 -18.46
CA ASN A 411 7.25 4.53 -17.74
C ASN A 411 7.03 4.42 -16.22
N ILE A 412 5.79 4.19 -15.77
CA ILE A 412 5.42 4.09 -14.36
C ILE A 412 5.81 2.72 -13.77
N PHE A 413 5.56 1.64 -14.52
CA PHE A 413 5.75 0.26 -14.06
C PHE A 413 7.15 -0.30 -14.34
N MET A 414 7.89 0.23 -15.30
CA MET A 414 9.15 -0.36 -15.75
C MET A 414 10.30 0.65 -15.76
N CYS A 415 11.42 0.29 -15.14
CA CYS A 415 12.71 0.99 -15.29
C CYS A 415 13.65 0.22 -16.24
N LYS A 416 14.74 0.86 -16.68
CA LYS A 416 15.69 0.28 -17.66
C LYS A 416 16.19 -1.12 -17.26
N GLY A 417 16.46 -1.37 -15.98
CA GLY A 417 16.95 -2.66 -15.49
C GLY A 417 15.88 -3.77 -15.43
N PHE A 418 14.60 -3.40 -15.36
CA PHE A 418 13.48 -4.34 -15.24
C PHE A 418 13.05 -4.91 -16.59
N ARG A 419 13.07 -4.08 -17.66
CA ARG A 419 12.66 -4.51 -19.01
C ARG A 419 13.52 -5.64 -19.59
N SER A 420 14.82 -5.65 -19.28
CA SER A 420 15.76 -6.63 -19.81
C SER A 420 15.50 -8.09 -19.39
N LYS A 421 14.57 -8.34 -18.46
CA LYS A 421 14.28 -9.68 -17.91
C LYS A 421 12.97 -10.30 -18.41
N ILE A 422 12.21 -9.59 -19.23
CA ILE A 422 10.87 -10.00 -19.67
C ILE A 422 10.94 -10.47 -21.14
N SER A 423 10.26 -11.57 -21.46
CA SER A 423 10.10 -12.03 -22.85
C SER A 423 9.06 -11.18 -23.60
N GLU A 424 9.23 -10.97 -24.91
CA GLU A 424 8.34 -10.15 -25.75
C GLU A 424 6.86 -10.53 -25.65
N GLN A 425 6.54 -11.84 -25.58
CA GLN A 425 5.15 -12.31 -25.44
C GLN A 425 4.54 -11.94 -24.09
N GLN A 426 5.34 -11.99 -23.03
CA GLN A 426 4.91 -11.61 -21.69
C GLN A 426 4.80 -10.09 -21.54
N GLU A 427 5.64 -9.33 -22.26
CA GLU A 427 5.59 -7.87 -22.31
C GLU A 427 4.26 -7.36 -22.87
N PHE A 428 3.77 -7.95 -23.95
CA PHE A 428 2.50 -7.53 -24.57
C PHE A 428 1.28 -7.75 -23.66
N ALA A 429 1.19 -8.92 -23.03
CA ALA A 429 0.13 -9.22 -22.07
C ALA A 429 0.17 -8.29 -20.85
N MET A 430 1.38 -7.97 -20.36
CA MET A 430 1.56 -7.04 -19.24
C MET A 430 1.27 -5.59 -19.61
N ALA A 431 1.51 -5.18 -20.87
CA ALA A 431 1.24 -3.82 -21.32
C ALA A 431 -0.26 -3.47 -21.20
N THR A 432 -1.14 -4.39 -21.59
CA THR A 432 -2.60 -4.19 -21.48
C THR A 432 -3.03 -4.10 -20.01
N GLY A 433 -2.54 -5.02 -19.16
CA GLY A 433 -2.87 -5.03 -17.74
C GLY A 433 -2.39 -3.78 -17.00
N THR A 434 -1.14 -3.38 -17.22
CA THR A 434 -0.57 -2.17 -16.61
C THR A 434 -1.26 -0.89 -17.08
N ALA A 435 -1.63 -0.81 -18.37
CA ALA A 435 -2.43 0.29 -18.89
C ALA A 435 -3.81 0.37 -18.19
N ASN A 436 -4.50 -0.76 -18.02
CA ASN A 436 -5.77 -0.78 -17.30
C ASN A 436 -5.61 -0.28 -15.84
N ILE A 437 -4.55 -0.70 -15.14
CA ILE A 437 -4.27 -0.19 -13.79
C ILE A 437 -4.09 1.33 -13.81
N VAL A 438 -3.27 1.88 -14.72
CA VAL A 438 -3.11 3.35 -14.83
C VAL A 438 -4.44 4.06 -15.09
N ARG A 439 -5.34 3.48 -15.89
CA ARG A 439 -6.68 4.05 -16.11
C ARG A 439 -7.50 4.12 -14.83
N LEU A 440 -7.50 3.04 -14.04
CA LEU A 440 -8.15 3.02 -12.73
C LEU A 440 -7.52 4.06 -11.78
N LEU A 441 -6.19 4.16 -11.77
CA LEU A 441 -5.47 5.13 -10.96
C LEU A 441 -5.86 6.58 -11.29
N VAL A 442 -5.95 6.93 -12.58
CA VAL A 442 -6.35 8.28 -13.03
C VAL A 442 -7.84 8.53 -12.79
N ARG A 443 -8.71 7.55 -13.02
CA ARG A 443 -10.17 7.75 -12.88
C ARG A 443 -10.63 7.91 -11.43
N TYR A 444 -10.06 7.13 -10.50
CA TYR A 444 -10.57 7.00 -9.13
C TYR A 444 -9.66 7.61 -8.07
N GLN A 445 -8.90 8.65 -8.42
CA GLN A 445 -7.89 9.27 -7.56
C GLN A 445 -8.41 9.69 -6.18
N ASN A 446 -9.64 10.20 -6.10
CA ASN A 446 -10.25 10.67 -4.84
C ASN A 446 -10.48 9.50 -3.88
N LEU A 447 -10.88 8.35 -4.41
CA LEU A 447 -11.10 7.13 -3.62
C LEU A 447 -9.77 6.50 -3.22
N LEU A 448 -8.85 6.41 -4.17
CA LEU A 448 -7.62 5.64 -4.04
C LEU A 448 -6.61 6.23 -3.03
N TRP A 449 -6.65 7.54 -2.77
CA TRP A 449 -5.84 8.23 -1.75
C TRP A 449 -6.58 8.49 -0.44
N THR A 450 -7.68 7.78 -0.20
CA THR A 450 -8.41 7.84 1.08
C THR A 450 -7.95 6.71 2.00
N ILE A 451 -7.80 6.99 3.30
CA ILE A 451 -7.55 5.99 4.33
C ILE A 451 -8.89 5.36 4.71
N PRO A 452 -9.09 4.04 4.53
CA PRO A 452 -10.34 3.40 4.90
C PRO A 452 -10.65 3.58 6.38
N LYS A 453 -11.92 3.84 6.70
CA LYS A 453 -12.37 4.12 8.06
C LYS A 453 -12.15 2.94 9.01
N PHE A 454 -12.29 1.69 8.54
CA PHE A 454 -11.96 0.53 9.37
C PHE A 454 -10.49 0.54 9.82
N VAL A 455 -9.56 0.95 8.94
CA VAL A 455 -8.14 1.08 9.29
C VAL A 455 -7.94 2.20 10.30
N LEU A 456 -8.57 3.37 10.08
CA LEU A 456 -8.52 4.47 11.03
C LEU A 456 -9.04 4.07 12.42
N ASN A 457 -10.15 3.32 12.48
CA ASN A 457 -10.71 2.81 13.72
C ASN A 457 -9.79 1.82 14.42
N GLN A 458 -9.09 0.97 13.68
CA GLN A 458 -8.06 0.08 14.22
C GLN A 458 -6.87 0.86 14.79
N VAL A 459 -6.42 1.92 14.12
CA VAL A 459 -5.40 2.85 14.65
C VAL A 459 -5.88 3.49 15.95
N ARG A 460 -7.12 3.98 16.00
CA ARG A 460 -7.70 4.55 17.22
C ARG A 460 -7.72 3.56 18.37
N LYS A 461 -8.17 2.32 18.11
CA LYS A 461 -8.20 1.23 19.10
C LYS A 461 -6.80 0.91 19.61
N HIS A 462 -5.83 0.81 18.70
CA HIS A 462 -4.43 0.54 19.04
C HIS A 462 -3.84 1.66 19.93
N ASN A 463 -4.04 2.93 19.56
CA ASN A 463 -3.59 4.08 20.35
C ASN A 463 -4.22 4.11 21.74
N MET A 464 -5.52 3.83 21.84
CA MET A 464 -6.25 3.78 23.11
C MET A 464 -5.70 2.70 24.05
N GLU A 465 -5.43 1.50 23.53
CA GLU A 465 -4.91 0.39 24.32
C GLU A 465 -3.48 0.66 24.79
N ASN A 466 -2.63 1.21 23.92
CA ASN A 466 -1.29 1.67 24.28
C ASN A 466 -1.33 2.73 25.39
N GLN A 467 -2.25 3.69 25.32
CA GLN A 467 -2.39 4.73 26.35
C GLN A 467 -2.88 4.17 27.70
N ARG A 468 -3.89 3.28 27.67
CA ARG A 468 -4.40 2.59 28.88
C ARG A 468 -3.28 1.84 29.58
N LYS A 469 -2.45 1.14 28.81
CA LYS A 469 -1.30 0.42 29.33
C LYS A 469 -0.26 1.36 29.94
N MET A 470 0.17 2.41 29.22
CA MET A 470 1.11 3.40 29.78
C MET A 470 0.62 3.99 31.11
N ASN A 471 -0.69 4.22 31.23
CA ASN A 471 -1.30 4.67 32.47
C ASN A 471 -1.24 3.60 33.58
N ARG A 472 -1.48 2.34 33.23
CA ARG A 472 -1.36 1.19 34.15
C ARG A 472 0.08 1.02 34.64
N ASP A 473 1.06 1.10 33.76
CA ASP A 473 2.49 0.98 34.11
C ASP A 473 2.95 2.14 35.00
N ARG A 474 2.48 3.37 34.71
CA ARG A 474 2.70 4.52 35.60
C ARG A 474 2.06 4.30 36.97
N ALA A 475 0.86 3.74 37.04
CA ALA A 475 0.20 3.42 38.30
C ALA A 475 0.95 2.35 39.09
N VAL A 476 1.42 1.28 38.43
CA VAL A 476 2.25 0.23 39.04
C VAL A 476 3.57 0.83 39.53
N LYS A 477 4.26 1.65 38.73
CA LYS A 477 5.50 2.33 39.18
C LYS A 477 5.25 3.24 40.39
N LYS A 478 4.13 3.96 40.42
CA LYS A 478 3.74 4.77 41.59
C LYS A 478 3.46 3.89 42.81
N LEU A 479 2.79 2.74 42.63
CA LEU A 479 2.54 1.78 43.69
C LEU A 479 3.85 1.19 44.24
N LEU A 480 4.75 0.74 43.34
CA LEU A 480 6.06 0.21 43.71
C LEU A 480 6.91 1.26 44.41
N LYS A 481 6.89 2.52 43.96
CA LYS A 481 7.57 3.63 44.63
C LYS A 481 6.97 3.90 46.01
N LYS A 482 5.65 3.75 46.17
CA LYS A 482 4.96 3.89 47.47
C LYS A 482 5.29 2.73 48.41
N MET A 483 5.39 1.50 47.90
CA MET A 483 5.78 0.31 48.67
C MET A 483 7.27 0.33 49.05
N ALA A 484 8.14 0.87 48.18
CA ALA A 484 9.57 1.04 48.47
C ALA A 484 9.84 2.18 49.46
N TYR A 485 8.86 3.07 49.69
CA TYR A 485 8.94 4.21 50.58
C TYR A 485 7.82 4.16 51.62
N ASP A 486 7.79 3.10 52.43
CA ASP A 486 7.15 3.18 53.75
C ASP A 486 8.05 3.98 54.70
N ARG A 487 8.03 5.30 54.53
CA ARG A 487 7.95 6.26 55.66
C ARG A 487 7.51 7.63 55.18
N GLU A 488 6.30 7.95 55.60
CA GLU A 488 5.72 9.27 55.87
C GLU A 488 5.07 10.11 54.75
N ARG A 489 3.81 10.42 55.08
CA ARG A 489 2.94 11.55 54.74
C ARG A 489 2.26 11.59 53.37
N ALA A 490 0.95 11.39 53.46
CA ALA A 490 -0.04 11.83 52.51
C ALA A 490 -0.02 13.37 52.38
N SER A 491 -0.03 13.86 51.14
CA SER A 491 -0.61 15.17 50.80
C SER A 491 -1.07 15.20 49.35
N ASP A 492 -2.30 15.68 49.21
CA ASP A 492 -2.98 16.33 48.09
C ASP A 492 -2.97 15.70 46.70
N LYS A 493 -4.11 15.07 46.39
CA LYS A 493 -4.63 14.99 45.03
C LYS A 493 -5.31 16.32 44.70
N GLN A 494 -4.71 17.07 43.79
CA GLN A 494 -5.44 18.07 43.02
C GLN A 494 -6.10 17.34 41.85
N GLU A 495 -7.43 17.24 41.89
CA GLU A 495 -8.23 16.72 40.79
C GLU A 495 -8.08 17.65 39.58
N LYS A 496 -7.76 17.05 38.43
CA LYS A 496 -7.85 17.73 37.13
C LYS A 496 -9.34 17.75 36.78
N ASN A 497 -9.88 18.95 36.62
CA ASN A 497 -11.22 19.21 36.11
C ASN A 497 -11.53 18.35 34.89
N THR A 498 -12.38 17.35 35.07
CA THR A 498 -13.27 16.82 34.03
C THR A 498 -14.54 17.64 34.09
N GLU A 499 -14.60 18.71 33.31
CA GLU A 499 -15.85 19.37 32.98
C GLU A 499 -15.91 19.56 31.47
N ALA A 500 -16.53 18.59 30.80
CA ALA A 500 -17.27 18.83 29.58
C ALA A 500 -18.76 18.70 29.92
N GLU A 501 -19.23 19.48 30.90
CA GLU A 501 -20.67 19.73 31.12
C GLU A 501 -21.13 21.04 30.45
N GLY A 502 -20.29 21.67 29.64
CA GLY A 502 -20.68 22.78 28.77
C GLY A 502 -20.88 22.29 27.35
N GLY A 503 -22.01 22.62 26.73
CA GLY A 503 -22.25 22.46 25.28
C GLY A 503 -21.35 23.34 24.41
N PHE A 504 -20.06 23.46 24.75
CA PHE A 504 -19.05 24.26 24.08
C PHE A 504 -17.74 23.47 23.95
N ILE A 505 -17.08 23.60 22.81
CA ILE A 505 -15.72 23.12 22.59
C ILE A 505 -14.75 24.30 22.66
N ARG A 506 -13.51 24.03 23.07
CA ARG A 506 -12.41 25.00 23.02
C ARG A 506 -11.50 24.66 21.85
N VAL A 507 -11.42 25.58 20.89
CA VAL A 507 -10.52 25.51 19.73
C VAL A 507 -9.29 26.35 20.01
N GLN A 508 -8.11 25.85 19.69
CA GLN A 508 -6.83 26.54 19.84
C GLN A 508 -6.28 26.92 18.47
N ALA A 509 -5.61 28.07 18.37
CA ALA A 509 -4.98 28.53 17.13
C ALA A 509 -3.65 29.22 17.48
N PRO A 510 -2.64 28.46 17.95
CA PRO A 510 -1.44 29.02 18.57
C PRO A 510 -0.55 29.84 17.63
N GLN A 511 -0.73 29.73 16.31
CA GLN A 511 0.01 30.45 15.28
C GLN A 511 -0.60 31.82 14.93
N PHE A 512 -1.72 32.17 15.55
CA PHE A 512 -2.56 33.32 15.20
C PHE A 512 -2.72 34.30 16.37
N SER A 513 -3.23 35.50 16.09
CA SER A 513 -3.43 36.52 17.12
C SER A 513 -4.55 36.12 18.08
N MET A 514 -5.61 35.49 17.59
CA MET A 514 -6.60 34.81 18.41
C MET A 514 -6.12 33.39 18.75
N VAL A 515 -5.54 33.22 19.93
CA VAL A 515 -4.88 31.95 20.33
C VAL A 515 -5.88 30.86 20.73
N SER A 516 -7.11 31.21 21.10
CA SER A 516 -8.17 30.26 21.46
C SER A 516 -9.58 30.84 21.29
N MET A 517 -10.55 30.01 20.90
CA MET A 517 -11.96 30.34 20.72
C MET A 517 -12.86 29.29 21.37
N ALA A 518 -13.90 29.70 22.09
CA ALA A 518 -14.95 28.82 22.57
C ALA A 518 -16.12 28.80 21.57
N ILE A 519 -16.58 27.62 21.18
CA ILE A 519 -17.62 27.45 20.16
C ILE A 519 -18.72 26.58 20.73
N GLN A 520 -19.97 27.01 20.62
CA GLN A 520 -21.11 26.19 21.01
C GLN A 520 -21.20 24.94 20.13
N LEU A 521 -21.24 23.78 20.76
CA LEU A 521 -21.40 22.49 20.11
C LEU A 521 -22.89 22.29 19.76
N THR A 522 -23.18 22.14 18.47
CA THR A 522 -24.50 21.81 17.94
C THR A 522 -24.42 20.51 17.14
N GLU A 523 -25.56 19.84 16.92
CA GLU A 523 -25.63 18.60 16.11
C GLU A 523 -25.04 18.80 14.71
N ASP A 524 -25.28 19.98 14.12
CA ASP A 524 -24.91 20.28 12.74
C ASP A 524 -23.58 21.05 12.62
N LEU A 525 -22.82 21.22 13.72
CA LEU A 525 -21.56 21.97 13.68
C LEU A 525 -20.52 21.20 12.85
N LYS A 526 -20.11 21.76 11.72
CA LYS A 526 -19.05 21.20 10.86
C LYS A 526 -17.68 21.85 11.10
N ALA A 527 -16.64 21.17 10.65
CA ALA A 527 -15.27 21.71 10.65
C ALA A 527 -15.16 23.02 9.83
N SER A 528 -15.82 23.09 8.68
CA SER A 528 -15.94 24.31 7.86
C SER A 528 -16.56 25.49 8.62
N ASP A 529 -17.58 25.25 9.45
CA ASP A 529 -18.23 26.30 10.25
C ASP A 529 -17.27 26.85 11.32
N VAL A 530 -16.49 25.97 11.96
CA VAL A 530 -15.47 26.36 12.93
C VAL A 530 -14.43 27.28 12.29
N LEU A 531 -13.92 26.92 11.12
CA LEU A 531 -12.96 27.73 10.36
C LEU A 531 -13.56 29.07 9.93
N THR A 532 -14.81 29.07 9.45
CA THR A 532 -15.52 30.29 9.04
C THR A 532 -15.70 31.25 10.21
N ARG A 533 -16.11 30.73 11.38
CA ARG A 533 -16.25 31.53 12.61
C ARG A 533 -14.90 32.10 13.06
N PHE A 534 -13.83 31.31 12.98
CA PHE A 534 -12.48 31.76 13.33
C PHE A 534 -12.03 32.93 12.44
N LEU A 535 -12.13 32.78 11.12
CA LEU A 535 -11.76 33.82 10.15
C LEU A 535 -12.60 35.10 10.29
N SER A 536 -13.86 34.99 10.71
CA SER A 536 -14.70 36.18 10.95
C SER A 536 -14.24 37.02 12.15
N GLN A 537 -13.52 36.41 13.10
CA GLN A 537 -13.03 37.03 14.33
C GLN A 537 -11.55 37.42 14.23
N GLU A 538 -10.78 36.70 13.40
CA GLU A 538 -9.37 36.96 13.15
C GLU A 538 -9.20 38.18 12.23
N ARG A 539 -8.74 39.30 12.80
CA ARG A 539 -8.63 40.58 12.08
C ARG A 539 -7.40 40.69 11.17
N SER A 540 -6.50 39.71 11.17
CA SER A 540 -5.32 39.68 10.30
C SER A 540 -5.69 39.18 8.90
N LEU A 541 -5.69 40.08 7.92
CA LEU A 541 -6.21 39.88 6.56
C LEU A 541 -5.33 39.01 5.63
N SER A 542 -4.27 38.37 6.12
CA SER A 542 -3.27 37.71 5.25
C SER A 542 -3.46 36.20 5.04
N VAL A 543 -4.34 35.54 5.79
CA VAL A 543 -4.50 34.09 5.72
C VAL A 543 -5.83 33.73 5.07
N LYS A 544 -5.76 32.98 3.97
CA LYS A 544 -6.95 32.53 3.26
C LYS A 544 -7.51 31.27 3.90
N ARG A 545 -8.81 31.03 3.72
CA ARG A 545 -9.50 29.83 4.21
C ARG A 545 -8.89 28.55 3.67
N GLU A 546 -8.51 28.55 2.39
CA GLU A 546 -7.89 27.42 1.68
C GLU A 546 -6.55 26.97 2.29
N ASP A 547 -5.93 27.83 3.11
CA ASP A 547 -4.67 27.54 3.77
C ASP A 547 -4.84 27.07 5.22
N LEU A 548 -6.08 26.86 5.70
CA LEU A 548 -6.36 26.47 7.08
C LEU A 548 -7.08 25.12 7.16
N CYS A 549 -6.67 24.28 8.12
CA CYS A 549 -7.38 23.07 8.49
C CYS A 549 -7.64 23.02 10.00
N LEU A 550 -8.77 22.42 10.38
CA LEU A 550 -9.07 22.07 11.76
C LEU A 550 -8.54 20.66 12.05
N TYR A 551 -7.76 20.53 13.11
CA TYR A 551 -7.15 19.28 13.53
C TYR A 551 -7.80 18.73 14.80
N GLU A 552 -8.02 17.42 14.81
CA GLU A 552 -8.28 16.62 16.00
C GLU A 552 -6.94 16.09 16.52
N MET A 553 -6.58 16.45 17.76
CA MET A 553 -5.30 16.12 18.38
C MET A 553 -5.49 15.37 19.69
N GLY A 554 -4.65 14.38 19.96
CA GLY A 554 -4.62 13.69 21.24
C GLY A 554 -5.77 12.70 21.47
N GLY A 555 -5.77 12.09 22.66
CA GLY A 555 -6.68 11.00 22.98
C GLY A 555 -6.33 9.71 22.24
N ASN A 556 -7.26 9.22 21.42
CA ASN A 556 -7.05 7.99 20.64
C ASN A 556 -6.49 8.23 19.23
N ILE A 557 -6.19 9.47 18.85
CA ILE A 557 -5.46 9.79 17.63
C ILE A 557 -4.34 10.77 17.98
N LYS A 558 -3.21 10.75 17.28
CA LYS A 558 -2.15 11.72 17.55
C LYS A 558 -2.51 13.07 16.95
N GLU A 559 -2.78 13.06 15.65
CA GLU A 559 -3.14 14.21 14.84
C GLU A 559 -3.92 13.73 13.62
N ARG A 560 -5.03 14.41 13.34
CA ARG A 560 -5.83 14.23 12.13
C ARG A 560 -6.36 15.58 11.64
N CYS A 561 -6.03 16.00 10.43
CA CYS A 561 -6.72 17.08 9.72
C CYS A 561 -8.12 16.60 9.34
N LEU A 562 -9.13 17.42 9.64
CA LEU A 562 -10.53 17.07 9.42
C LEU A 562 -11.00 17.59 8.07
N ASP A 563 -11.73 16.74 7.35
CA ASP A 563 -12.46 17.13 6.16
C ASP A 563 -13.51 18.20 6.51
N GLU A 564 -13.74 19.15 5.59
CA GLU A 564 -14.61 20.30 5.82
C GLU A 564 -16.05 19.93 6.19
N GLU A 565 -16.52 18.77 5.73
CA GLU A 565 -17.87 18.25 5.98
C GLU A 565 -17.97 17.43 7.28
N THR A 566 -16.88 17.31 8.03
CA THR A 566 -16.84 16.56 9.29
C THR A 566 -17.67 17.24 10.37
N TYR A 567 -18.61 16.50 10.97
CA TYR A 567 -19.39 16.96 12.11
C TYR A 567 -18.59 16.79 13.39
N ILE A 568 -18.41 17.88 14.12
CA ILE A 568 -17.53 17.92 15.30
C ILE A 568 -18.05 17.02 16.42
N LYS A 569 -19.37 16.99 16.61
CA LYS A 569 -20.00 16.14 17.63
C LYS A 569 -19.74 14.66 17.38
N ALA A 570 -19.83 14.20 16.13
CA ALA A 570 -19.58 12.80 15.78
C ALA A 570 -18.12 12.39 16.04
N VAL A 571 -17.17 13.29 15.80
CA VAL A 571 -15.76 13.06 16.13
C VAL A 571 -15.52 13.05 17.64
N LEU A 572 -16.18 13.93 18.40
CA LEU A 572 -16.07 13.98 19.86
C LEU A 572 -16.60 12.70 20.53
N GLU A 573 -17.67 12.09 19.99
CA GLU A 573 -18.17 10.79 20.45
C GLU A 573 -17.14 9.67 20.24
N LEU A 574 -16.36 9.74 19.16
CA LEU A 574 -15.28 8.79 18.88
C LEU A 574 -14.01 9.08 19.68
N ASN A 575 -13.73 10.34 20.00
CA ASN A 575 -12.56 10.76 20.76
C ASN A 575 -12.92 11.84 21.80
N PRO A 576 -13.45 11.45 22.97
CA PRO A 576 -13.89 12.40 23.99
C PRO A 576 -12.76 13.28 24.57
N SER A 577 -11.51 12.84 24.39
CA SER A 577 -10.31 13.54 24.84
C SER A 577 -9.62 14.36 23.74
N ALA A 578 -10.29 14.58 22.60
CA ALA A 578 -9.75 15.36 21.50
C ALA A 578 -9.53 16.84 21.89
N GLU A 579 -8.37 17.36 21.52
CA GLU A 579 -8.08 18.79 21.48
C GLU A 579 -8.26 19.29 20.05
N TRP A 580 -8.89 20.46 19.89
CA TRP A 580 -9.22 21.04 18.59
C TRP A 580 -8.23 22.15 18.26
N VAL A 581 -7.49 22.03 17.16
CA VAL A 581 -6.42 22.98 16.81
C VAL A 581 -6.54 23.44 15.37
N ILE A 582 -6.54 24.74 15.12
CA ILE A 582 -6.44 25.31 13.77
C ILE A 582 -4.97 25.52 13.43
N LYS A 583 -4.54 25.00 12.27
CA LYS A 583 -3.18 25.18 11.75
C LYS A 583 -3.23 25.51 10.27
N SER A 584 -2.15 26.12 9.77
CA SER A 584 -1.97 26.28 8.34
C SER A 584 -1.63 24.96 7.66
N VAL A 585 -2.23 24.71 6.50
CA VAL A 585 -1.94 23.55 5.66
C VAL A 585 -0.58 23.76 5.01
N GLN A 586 0.36 22.84 5.24
CA GLN A 586 1.63 22.82 4.52
C GLN A 586 1.39 22.15 3.16
N HIS A 587 1.22 22.97 2.11
CA HIS A 587 1.13 22.52 0.72
C HIS A 587 2.39 21.76 0.30
#